data_AF-A0A9P4PCU4-F1
#
_entry.id   AF-A0A9P4PCU4-F1
#
_cell.length_a   1.000
_cell.length_b   1.000
_cell.length_c   1.000
_cell.angle_alpha   90.00
_cell.angle_beta   90.00
_cell.angle_gamma   90.00
#
_symmetry.space_group_name_H-M   'P 1'
#
loop_
_entity.id
_entity.type
_entity.pdbx_description
1 polymer ?
#
loop_
_entity_poly.entity_id
_entity_poly.type
_entity_poly.pdbx_seq_one_letter_code
_entity_poly.pdbx_strand_id
1 'polypeptide(L)'
;MKFTSILLFAASLASVSSTAIPDSQTLECGELGHMNIKPGDLPPNVHLSDVRTCRDHPETTSVNKRKHDGTPDIFKRDCNSSGKTKGCSKNGYCWKECGGGHKWCWVALAEGWGPWKTCSNDGQCKSSDACAQGDCKDCGCSC
;
A
#
# COMPACT_ATOMS: atom_id res chain seq x y z
N MET A 1 -60.83 -26.28 43.46
CA MET A 1 -60.08 -26.92 42.36
C MET A 1 -59.29 -25.82 41.65
N LYS A 2 -58.04 -25.59 42.09
CA LYS A 2 -56.76 -25.85 41.40
C LYS A 2 -56.40 -24.81 40.33
N PHE A 3 -55.56 -23.85 40.75
CA PHE A 3 -54.83 -22.88 39.93
C PHE A 3 -53.65 -23.55 39.23
N THR A 4 -53.31 -23.13 38.01
CA THR A 4 -52.09 -23.58 37.33
C THR A 4 -51.38 -22.39 36.68
N SER A 5 -50.24 -22.03 37.28
CA SER A 5 -49.27 -21.06 36.77
C SER A 5 -48.36 -21.73 35.74
N ILE A 6 -48.02 -21.03 34.65
CA ILE A 6 -46.86 -21.36 33.81
C ILE A 6 -46.08 -20.07 33.55
N LEU A 7 -44.92 -19.97 34.18
CA LEU A 7 -43.85 -19.01 33.92
C LEU A 7 -43.01 -19.53 32.73
N LEU A 8 -42.78 -18.69 31.71
CA LEU A 8 -41.76 -18.93 30.68
C LEU A 8 -40.73 -17.81 30.75
N PHE A 9 -39.53 -18.18 31.21
CA PHE A 9 -38.32 -17.35 31.21
C PHE A 9 -37.80 -17.23 29.78
N ALA A 10 -37.80 -16.01 29.22
CA ALA A 10 -37.06 -15.71 27.98
C ALA A 10 -35.60 -15.42 28.33
N ALA A 11 -34.69 -16.34 28.02
CA ALA A 11 -33.25 -16.12 28.12
C ALA A 11 -32.79 -15.25 26.95
N SER A 12 -32.37 -14.02 27.25
CA SER A 12 -31.74 -13.11 26.28
C SER A 12 -30.30 -13.54 26.00
N LEU A 13 -30.01 -13.90 24.76
CA LEU A 13 -28.65 -14.16 24.28
C LEU A 13 -27.91 -12.81 24.13
N ALA A 14 -26.97 -12.53 25.04
CA ALA A 14 -26.03 -11.43 24.88
C ALA A 14 -24.92 -11.86 23.91
N SER A 15 -25.02 -11.44 22.65
CA SER A 15 -23.95 -11.58 21.66
C SER A 15 -22.81 -10.61 21.98
N VAL A 16 -21.77 -11.10 22.63
CA VAL A 16 -20.49 -10.40 22.82
C VAL A 16 -19.79 -10.33 21.46
N SER A 17 -19.75 -9.15 20.86
CA SER A 17 -18.95 -8.91 19.66
C SER A 17 -17.51 -8.65 20.09
N SER A 18 -16.62 -9.62 19.86
CA SER A 18 -15.18 -9.42 20.05
C SER A 18 -14.67 -8.44 18.99
N THR A 19 -14.48 -7.19 19.36
CA THR A 19 -13.70 -6.24 18.55
C THR A 19 -12.24 -6.65 18.63
N ALA A 20 -11.69 -7.25 17.58
CA ALA A 20 -10.26 -7.50 17.48
C ALA A 20 -9.52 -6.15 17.61
N ILE A 21 -8.61 -6.04 18.58
CA ILE A 21 -7.73 -4.88 18.71
C ILE A 21 -6.82 -4.90 17.48
N PRO A 22 -6.81 -3.85 16.64
CA PRO A 22 -5.90 -3.81 15.51
C PRO A 22 -4.47 -3.83 16.04
N ASP A 23 -3.63 -4.69 15.45
CA ASP A 23 -2.19 -4.71 15.66
C ASP A 23 -1.60 -3.31 15.39
N SER A 24 -0.61 -2.89 16.19
CA SER A 24 -0.05 -1.53 16.11
C SER A 24 0.51 -1.19 14.73
N GLN A 25 1.01 -2.20 14.00
CA GLN A 25 1.52 -2.02 12.63
C GLN A 25 0.38 -1.81 11.62
N THR A 26 -0.79 -2.41 11.88
CA THR A 26 -2.00 -2.18 11.10
C THR A 26 -2.57 -0.78 11.35
N LEU A 27 -2.37 -0.22 12.55
CA LEU A 27 -2.81 1.15 12.86
C LEU A 27 -1.99 2.21 12.11
N GLU A 28 -0.68 1.98 11.90
CA GLU A 28 0.21 2.95 11.27
C GLU A 28 0.13 2.93 9.74
N CYS A 29 0.20 1.74 9.14
CA CYS A 29 0.25 1.60 7.68
C CYS A 29 -1.06 1.14 7.04
N GLY A 30 -2.02 0.63 7.82
CA GLY A 30 -3.28 0.12 7.30
C GLY A 30 -3.07 -0.89 6.18
N GLU A 31 -3.74 -0.65 5.05
CA GLU A 31 -3.64 -1.50 3.86
C GLU A 31 -2.31 -1.40 3.12
N LEU A 32 -1.46 -0.40 3.41
CA LEU A 32 -0.15 -0.24 2.78
C LEU A 32 0.87 -1.28 3.28
N GLY A 33 0.57 -1.94 4.40
CA GLY A 33 1.43 -2.92 5.03
C GLY A 33 2.70 -2.31 5.64
N HIS A 34 3.18 -2.90 6.73
CA HIS A 34 4.43 -2.50 7.34
C HIS A 34 5.63 -3.10 6.58
N MET A 35 6.70 -2.31 6.44
CA MET A 35 7.95 -2.75 5.84
C MET A 35 8.72 -3.63 6.84
N ASN A 36 8.76 -4.92 6.57
CA ASN A 36 9.44 -5.88 7.43
C ASN A 36 10.81 -6.24 6.84
N ILE A 37 11.85 -5.64 7.39
CA ILE A 37 13.25 -5.87 6.99
C ILE A 37 13.92 -6.79 7.99
N LYS A 38 14.56 -7.89 7.55
CA LYS A 38 15.39 -8.69 8.44
C LYS A 38 16.80 -8.08 8.53
N PRO A 39 17.50 -8.25 9.66
CA PRO A 39 18.89 -7.85 9.77
C PRO A 39 19.73 -8.50 8.65
N GLY A 40 20.42 -7.67 7.87
CA GLY A 40 21.24 -8.12 6.74
C GLY A 40 20.56 -8.11 5.37
N ASP A 41 19.25 -7.78 5.29
CA ASP A 41 18.54 -7.68 4.00
C ASP A 41 18.81 -6.34 3.27
N LEU A 42 19.38 -5.35 3.97
CA LEU A 42 19.68 -4.04 3.39
C LEU A 42 21.07 -4.00 2.75
N PRO A 43 21.23 -3.27 1.62
CA PRO A 43 22.54 -2.94 1.08
C PRO A 43 23.43 -2.23 2.12
N PRO A 44 24.78 -2.33 2.00
CA PRO A 44 25.71 -1.74 2.98
C PRO A 44 25.52 -0.24 3.26
N ASN A 45 24.96 0.50 2.29
CA ASN A 45 24.77 1.95 2.36
C ASN A 45 23.37 2.37 2.78
N VAL A 46 22.49 1.44 3.11
CA VAL A 46 21.10 1.73 3.52
C VAL A 46 20.94 1.35 4.99
N HIS A 47 20.65 2.33 5.83
CA HIS A 47 20.39 2.08 7.25
C HIS A 47 18.91 1.81 7.48
N LEU A 48 18.58 1.05 8.54
CA LEU A 48 17.18 0.80 8.93
C LEU A 48 16.39 2.10 9.18
N SER A 49 17.06 3.15 9.65
CA SER A 49 16.46 4.49 9.84
C SER A 49 16.08 5.18 8.53
N ASP A 50 16.70 4.79 7.42
CA ASP A 50 16.41 5.36 6.11
C ASP A 50 15.23 4.66 5.45
N VAL A 51 14.84 3.48 5.94
CA VAL A 51 13.77 2.66 5.37
C VAL A 51 12.42 3.28 5.73
N ARG A 52 11.54 3.42 4.73
CA ARG A 52 10.16 3.86 4.96
C ARG A 52 9.40 2.84 5.82
N THR A 53 8.54 3.33 6.71
CA THR A 53 7.73 2.46 7.58
C THR A 53 6.74 1.61 6.80
N CYS A 54 6.02 2.21 5.84
CA CYS A 54 5.00 1.51 5.07
C CYS A 54 5.56 0.99 3.75
N ARG A 55 5.30 -0.29 3.47
CA ARG A 55 5.84 -0.99 2.31
C ARG A 55 5.34 -0.40 1.01
N ASP A 56 4.02 -0.29 0.88
CA ASP A 56 3.35 0.10 -0.35
C ASP A 56 3.16 1.63 -0.42
N HIS A 57 3.21 2.19 -1.63
CA HIS A 57 3.10 3.64 -1.84
C HIS A 57 1.68 4.14 -1.53
N PRO A 58 1.47 5.30 -0.90
CA PRO A 58 0.14 5.78 -0.52
C PRO A 58 -0.89 5.82 -1.66
N GLU A 59 -0.43 6.09 -2.89
CA GLU A 59 -1.30 6.10 -4.08
C GLU A 59 -1.70 4.69 -4.58
N THR A 60 -1.12 3.61 -4.05
CA THR A 60 -1.47 2.23 -4.46
C THR A 60 -2.84 1.79 -3.94
N THR A 61 -3.35 2.43 -2.89
CA THR A 61 -4.73 2.20 -2.40
C THR A 61 -5.78 2.78 -3.34
N SER A 62 -5.37 3.66 -4.27
CA SER A 62 -6.18 4.11 -5.40
C SER A 62 -6.18 3.10 -6.56
N VAL A 63 -5.70 1.86 -6.33
CA VAL A 63 -5.65 0.80 -7.35
C VAL A 63 -6.64 -0.32 -7.03
N ASN A 64 -7.01 -0.51 -5.76
CA ASN A 64 -7.97 -1.52 -5.31
C ASN A 64 -9.39 -0.97 -5.08
N LYS A 65 -9.61 0.35 -5.17
CA LYS A 65 -10.98 0.86 -5.22
C LYS A 65 -11.51 0.65 -6.63
N ARG A 66 -12.20 -0.47 -6.85
CA ARG A 66 -13.22 -0.48 -7.91
C ARG A 66 -14.07 0.77 -7.69
N LYS A 67 -14.30 1.57 -8.73
CA LYS A 67 -15.37 2.55 -8.66
C LYS A 67 -16.66 1.82 -8.25
N HIS A 68 -17.61 2.53 -7.65
CA HIS A 68 -18.92 1.96 -7.28
C HIS A 68 -19.64 1.28 -8.48
N ASP A 69 -19.21 1.51 -9.72
CA ASP A 69 -19.70 0.89 -10.95
C ASP A 69 -18.93 -0.39 -11.39
N GLY A 70 -17.95 -0.86 -10.61
CA GLY A 70 -17.18 -2.06 -10.91
C GLY A 70 -16.04 -1.90 -11.92
N THR A 71 -15.78 -0.68 -12.40
CA THR A 71 -14.65 -0.39 -13.30
C THR A 71 -13.30 -0.37 -12.55
N PRO A 72 -12.20 -0.87 -13.17
CA PRO A 72 -10.87 -0.84 -12.55
C PRO A 72 -10.40 0.59 -12.28
N ASP A 73 -9.82 0.81 -11.11
CA ASP A 73 -9.39 2.15 -10.69
C ASP A 73 -8.26 2.69 -11.58
N ILE A 74 -8.24 4.00 -11.67
CA ILE A 74 -7.64 4.84 -12.71
C ILE A 74 -6.10 4.75 -12.69
N PHE A 75 -5.52 4.24 -11.62
CA PHE A 75 -4.07 4.16 -11.42
C PHE A 75 -3.35 3.20 -12.37
N LYS A 76 -4.02 2.11 -12.78
CA LYS A 76 -3.48 1.17 -13.78
C LYS A 76 -3.35 1.82 -15.17
N ARG A 77 -4.12 2.88 -15.44
CA ARG A 77 -3.98 3.67 -16.66
C ARG A 77 -2.82 4.66 -16.54
N ASP A 78 -2.64 5.38 -15.44
CA ASP A 78 -1.58 6.41 -15.38
C ASP A 78 -0.16 5.83 -15.47
N CYS A 79 0.07 4.65 -14.89
CA CYS A 79 1.35 3.94 -15.06
C CYS A 79 1.58 3.43 -16.50
N ASN A 80 0.53 3.18 -17.30
CA ASN A 80 0.61 2.44 -18.57
C ASN A 80 0.16 3.23 -19.84
N SER A 81 -0.26 4.49 -19.74
CA SER A 81 -1.05 5.10 -20.84
C SER A 81 -0.29 5.95 -21.88
N SER A 82 1.03 6.15 -21.81
CA SER A 82 1.64 7.25 -22.62
C SER A 82 2.98 6.98 -23.30
N GLY A 83 3.50 5.74 -23.31
CA GLY A 83 4.80 5.46 -23.92
C GLY A 83 5.99 6.13 -23.20
N LYS A 84 5.74 6.66 -21.99
CA LYS A 84 6.77 7.27 -21.14
C LYS A 84 7.45 6.19 -20.30
N THR A 85 8.77 6.29 -20.17
CA THR A 85 9.57 5.40 -19.31
C THR A 85 9.71 5.91 -17.88
N LYS A 86 9.21 7.12 -17.59
CA LYS A 86 9.18 7.76 -16.27
C LYS A 86 8.27 8.98 -16.27
N GLY A 87 7.88 9.43 -15.09
CA GLY A 87 7.12 10.67 -14.93
C GLY A 87 6.87 11.02 -13.48
N CYS A 88 6.19 12.15 -13.33
CA CYS A 88 5.70 12.65 -12.05
C CYS A 88 4.20 12.39 -11.96
N SER A 89 3.75 11.78 -10.87
CA SER A 89 2.33 11.60 -10.60
C SER A 89 1.65 12.95 -10.36
N LYS A 90 0.33 12.96 -10.46
CA LYS A 90 -0.47 14.15 -10.17
C LYS A 90 -0.27 14.67 -8.75
N ASN A 91 -0.02 13.79 -7.77
CA ASN A 91 0.23 14.21 -6.39
C ASN A 91 1.73 14.32 -6.06
N GLY A 92 2.58 14.33 -7.10
CA GLY A 92 3.97 14.74 -6.97
C GLY A 92 4.92 13.62 -6.54
N TYR A 93 4.72 12.39 -7.04
CA TYR A 93 5.65 11.28 -6.81
C TYR A 93 6.26 10.76 -8.10
N CYS A 94 7.54 10.42 -8.06
CA CYS A 94 8.22 9.87 -9.21
C CYS A 94 7.87 8.40 -9.42
N TRP A 95 7.59 8.04 -10.66
CA TRP A 95 7.47 6.66 -11.11
C TRP A 95 8.34 6.45 -12.36
N LYS A 96 8.77 5.22 -12.60
CA LYS A 96 9.51 4.85 -13.81
C LYS A 96 9.37 3.38 -14.17
N GLU A 97 9.79 3.03 -15.37
CA GLU A 97 9.90 1.66 -15.82
C GLU A 97 11.03 0.93 -15.05
N CYS A 98 10.71 -0.29 -14.60
CA CYS A 98 11.53 -1.13 -13.74
C CYS A 98 11.54 -2.55 -14.30
N GLY A 99 12.71 -3.09 -14.64
CA GLY A 99 12.84 -4.45 -15.15
C GLY A 99 12.37 -4.69 -16.59
N GLY A 100 12.02 -3.62 -17.33
CA GLY A 100 11.61 -3.66 -18.73
C GLY A 100 10.21 -4.25 -18.95
N GLY A 101 9.69 -4.08 -20.16
CA GLY A 101 8.44 -4.72 -20.58
C GLY A 101 7.19 -4.15 -19.91
N HIS A 102 7.12 -2.81 -19.77
CA HIS A 102 5.90 -2.12 -19.30
C HIS A 102 5.55 -2.43 -17.83
N LYS A 103 6.58 -2.57 -16.99
CA LYS A 103 6.42 -2.63 -15.54
C LYS A 103 6.89 -1.31 -14.97
N TRP A 104 5.97 -0.54 -14.41
CA TRP A 104 6.29 0.76 -13.81
C TRP A 104 6.13 0.67 -12.30
N CYS A 105 7.14 1.12 -11.57
CA CYS A 105 7.10 1.17 -10.12
C CYS A 105 7.34 2.60 -9.65
N TRP A 106 6.90 2.88 -8.44
CA TRP A 106 7.28 4.07 -7.72
C TRP A 106 8.78 4.12 -7.47
N VAL A 107 9.27 5.33 -7.41
CA VAL A 107 10.66 5.62 -7.06
C VAL A 107 10.74 5.92 -5.59
N ALA A 108 11.74 5.32 -4.93
CA ALA A 108 12.09 5.62 -3.56
C ALA A 108 13.56 6.01 -3.45
N LEU A 109 13.84 6.84 -2.45
CA LEU A 109 15.20 7.21 -2.06
C LEU A 109 15.90 6.02 -1.39
N ALA A 110 17.15 6.20 -0.96
CA ALA A 110 17.96 5.17 -0.29
C ALA A 110 17.95 3.84 -1.06
N GLU A 111 18.35 3.89 -2.34
CA GLU A 111 18.38 2.73 -3.23
C GLU A 111 17.03 1.99 -3.38
N GLY A 112 15.92 2.69 -3.17
CA GLY A 112 14.56 2.15 -3.29
C GLY A 112 13.94 1.69 -1.97
N TRP A 113 14.66 1.78 -0.85
CA TRP A 113 14.16 1.38 0.46
C TRP A 113 13.57 2.51 1.27
N GLY A 114 13.95 3.75 0.95
CA GLY A 114 13.61 4.90 1.76
C GLY A 114 12.30 5.58 1.38
N PRO A 115 12.14 6.84 1.77
CA PRO A 115 10.96 7.63 1.46
C PRO A 115 10.71 7.71 -0.05
N TRP A 116 9.44 7.87 -0.41
CA TRP A 116 9.04 8.06 -1.80
C TRP A 116 9.66 9.33 -2.37
N LYS A 117 10.22 9.24 -3.58
CA LYS A 117 10.81 10.40 -4.23
C LYS A 117 9.71 11.31 -4.75
N THR A 118 9.70 12.55 -4.30
CA THR A 118 8.72 13.55 -4.74
C THR A 118 9.20 14.33 -5.97
N CYS A 119 8.25 14.93 -6.68
CA CYS A 119 8.49 15.76 -7.85
C CYS A 119 7.39 16.81 -8.02
N SER A 120 7.72 17.85 -8.79
CA SER A 120 6.77 18.85 -9.29
C SER A 120 6.59 18.77 -10.81
N ASN A 121 7.46 18.03 -11.51
CA ASN A 121 7.38 17.77 -12.94
C ASN A 121 8.20 16.53 -13.33
N ASP A 122 7.91 15.97 -14.51
CA ASP A 122 8.55 14.76 -15.05
C ASP A 122 10.08 14.86 -15.12
N GLY A 123 10.63 16.07 -15.34
CA GLY A 123 12.06 16.30 -15.47
C GLY A 123 12.87 16.00 -14.21
N GLN A 124 12.22 15.96 -13.04
CA GLN A 124 12.86 15.64 -11.75
C GLN A 124 13.00 14.13 -11.52
N CYS A 125 12.24 13.32 -12.26
CA CYS A 125 12.29 11.87 -12.21
C CYS A 125 13.33 11.37 -13.23
N LYS A 126 14.33 10.64 -12.74
CA LYS A 126 15.51 10.26 -13.51
C LYS A 126 15.47 8.76 -13.78
N SER A 127 16.02 8.37 -14.93
CA SER A 127 16.12 6.96 -15.31
C SER A 127 17.10 6.21 -14.40
N SER A 128 18.02 6.93 -13.76
CA SER A 128 18.95 6.44 -12.75
C SER A 128 18.34 6.29 -11.35
N ASP A 129 17.13 6.79 -11.11
CA ASP A 129 16.51 6.66 -9.80
C ASP A 129 16.18 5.19 -9.49
N ALA A 130 16.23 4.80 -8.21
CA ALA A 130 15.94 3.44 -7.80
C ALA A 130 14.43 3.18 -7.78
N CYS A 131 14.03 2.04 -8.36
CA CYS A 131 12.69 1.51 -8.17
C CYS A 131 12.54 1.05 -6.73
N ALA A 132 11.35 1.22 -6.17
CA ALA A 132 11.09 0.81 -4.81
C ALA A 132 11.33 -0.68 -4.57
N GLN A 133 11.87 -0.99 -3.39
CA GLN A 133 12.23 -2.32 -2.91
C GLN A 133 11.33 -2.74 -1.73
N GLY A 134 11.37 -4.03 -1.35
CA GLY A 134 10.67 -4.54 -0.16
C GLY A 134 9.53 -5.53 -0.46
N ASP A 135 9.78 -6.55 -1.29
CA ASP A 135 8.82 -7.62 -1.64
C ASP A 135 7.47 -7.08 -2.19
N CYS A 136 7.62 -6.18 -3.15
CA CYS A 136 6.54 -5.53 -3.86
C CYS A 136 5.86 -6.51 -4.82
N LYS A 137 4.67 -6.99 -4.45
CA LYS A 137 3.96 -8.03 -5.21
C LYS A 137 3.49 -7.57 -6.59
N ASP A 138 3.19 -6.28 -6.78
CA ASP A 138 2.69 -5.76 -8.06
C ASP A 138 3.52 -4.59 -8.58
N CYS A 139 4.85 -4.72 -8.66
CA CYS A 139 5.69 -3.73 -9.37
C CYS A 139 5.10 -3.54 -10.80
N GLY A 140 4.39 -2.44 -11.01
CA GLY A 140 3.36 -2.28 -12.06
C GLY A 140 2.07 -1.58 -11.62
N CYS A 141 1.83 -1.43 -10.31
CA CYS A 141 0.68 -0.75 -9.68
C CYS A 141 0.78 -0.71 -8.14
N SER A 142 1.61 -1.57 -7.52
CA SER A 142 1.96 -1.54 -6.11
C SER A 142 3.48 -1.68 -5.93
N CYS A 143 4.02 -0.76 -5.11
CA CYS A 143 5.38 -0.22 -5.18
C CYS A 143 5.80 0.44 -6.50
#